data_AF-A0A1I5FE56-F1
#
_entry.id   AF-A0A1I5FE56-F1
#
_cell.length_a   1.000
_cell.length_b   1.000
_cell.length_c   1.000
_cell.angle_alpha   90.00
_cell.angle_beta   90.00
_cell.angle_gamma   90.00
#
_symmetry.space_group_name_H-M   'P 1'
#
loop_
_entity.id
_entity.type
_entity.pdbx_description
1 polymer ?
#
loop_
_entity_poly.entity_id
_entity_poly.type
_entity_poly.pdbx_seq_one_letter_code
_entity_poly.pdbx_strand_id
1 'polypeptide(L)'
;MNEIFISYKREDEAWVGQLVKALESSGHSVWWDRGLSGGESWRSQILTALQAAKCVIVIWTHESVGPSGDFVRDEASQAKRRGVLIPVMLDKVDPPLGFGELQMIDLTHWKGKPSDPFFQDLCAAVSAKLEGRPVPPAKGPMKRLLRQMTWSTLSAAGLGTLIFGFNLFSAQDQVCGLSLFQPQISDACGSLGLGNRPTRKERIAWQDREQGSCEALRVHIQDFPEGAYRNAAADMLAGRQVTQTEKWAPTTRRLALFTNDDATPSHTEAKAQSTALARAQDSAERLCKGFGAGTIFRFISAKPAAQHWNCSHVAGGVVCSFEGEAVCELEERQIQENELCG
;
A
#
# COMPACT_ATOMS: atom_id res chain seq x y z
N MET A 1 -55.02 12.25 -15.31
CA MET A 1 -54.55 10.86 -15.53
C MET A 1 -53.26 10.73 -14.73
N ASN A 2 -53.17 9.76 -13.84
CA ASN A 2 -52.06 9.68 -12.89
C ASN A 2 -50.81 9.17 -13.62
N GLU A 3 -49.70 9.88 -13.48
CA GLU A 3 -48.48 9.59 -14.25
C GLU A 3 -47.55 8.62 -13.51
N ILE A 4 -47.75 8.47 -12.19
CA ILE A 4 -46.94 7.62 -11.32
C ILE A 4 -47.81 6.49 -10.77
N PHE A 5 -47.29 5.27 -10.76
CA PHE A 5 -47.89 4.11 -10.09
C PHE A 5 -46.98 3.67 -8.95
N ILE A 6 -47.53 3.36 -7.77
CA ILE A 6 -46.76 2.77 -6.66
C ILE A 6 -47.18 1.31 -6.46
N SER A 7 -46.23 0.39 -6.67
CA SER A 7 -46.35 -1.04 -6.35
C SER A 7 -45.78 -1.30 -4.95
N TYR A 8 -46.60 -1.88 -4.07
CA TYR A 8 -46.24 -2.13 -2.68
C TYR A 8 -47.07 -3.28 -2.10
N LYS A 9 -46.66 -3.78 -0.93
CA LYS A 9 -47.42 -4.76 -0.16
C LYS A 9 -48.44 -4.08 0.73
N ARG A 10 -49.62 -4.68 0.91
CA ARG A 10 -50.71 -4.08 1.70
C ARG A 10 -50.29 -3.77 3.14
N GLU A 11 -49.38 -4.57 3.69
CA GLU A 11 -48.76 -4.37 5.00
C GLU A 11 -48.06 -3.01 5.12
N ASP A 12 -47.59 -2.45 4.00
CA ASP A 12 -46.88 -1.17 3.91
C ASP A 12 -47.80 0.02 3.61
N GLU A 13 -49.12 -0.18 3.52
CA GLU A 13 -50.12 0.85 3.13
C GLU A 13 -50.01 2.13 3.95
N ALA A 14 -49.81 2.01 5.26
CA ALA A 14 -49.70 3.16 6.15
C ALA A 14 -48.47 4.04 5.83
N TRP A 15 -47.35 3.42 5.45
CA TRP A 15 -46.14 4.15 5.07
C TRP A 15 -46.24 4.70 3.65
N VAL A 16 -46.77 3.90 2.71
CA VAL A 16 -46.98 4.33 1.32
C VAL A 16 -47.96 5.50 1.26
N GLY A 17 -48.98 5.53 2.13
CA GLY A 17 -49.86 6.69 2.23
C GLY A 17 -49.17 7.98 2.67
N GLN A 18 -48.10 7.90 3.46
CA GLN A 18 -47.27 9.06 3.77
C GLN A 18 -46.42 9.46 2.56
N LEU A 19 -45.87 8.47 1.84
CA LEU A 19 -45.12 8.70 0.60
C LEU A 19 -45.94 9.40 -0.46
N VAL A 20 -47.17 8.91 -0.70
CA VAL A 20 -48.12 9.50 -1.65
C VAL A 20 -48.39 10.96 -1.32
N LYS A 21 -48.75 11.27 -0.07
CA LYS A 21 -48.99 12.65 0.37
C LYS A 21 -47.77 13.55 0.14
N ALA A 22 -46.57 13.05 0.40
CA ALA A 22 -45.34 13.80 0.18
C ALA A 22 -45.07 14.05 -1.31
N LEU A 23 -45.29 13.04 -2.17
CA LEU A 23 -45.16 13.18 -3.63
C LEU A 23 -46.19 14.14 -4.21
N GLU A 24 -47.45 14.04 -3.75
CA GLU A 24 -48.53 14.96 -4.14
C GLU A 24 -48.23 16.40 -3.71
N SER A 25 -47.73 16.60 -2.49
CA SER A 25 -47.27 17.92 -2.02
C SER A 25 -46.10 18.48 -2.83
N SER A 26 -45.38 17.62 -3.55
CA SER A 26 -44.28 17.99 -4.44
C SER A 26 -44.74 18.21 -5.90
N GLY A 27 -46.06 18.21 -6.15
CA GLY A 27 -46.66 18.48 -7.46
C GLY A 27 -46.84 17.26 -8.36
N HIS A 28 -46.67 16.04 -7.83
CA HIS A 28 -46.79 14.81 -8.60
C HIS A 28 -48.18 14.16 -8.46
N SER A 29 -48.70 13.60 -9.55
CA SER A 29 -49.97 12.85 -9.53
C SER A 29 -49.69 11.34 -9.40
N VAL A 30 -50.15 10.75 -8.30
CA VAL A 30 -49.81 9.38 -7.91
C VAL A 30 -51.05 8.47 -7.93
N TRP A 31 -50.89 7.29 -8.51
CA TRP A 31 -51.83 6.19 -8.44
C TRP A 31 -51.30 5.12 -7.48
N TRP A 32 -52.15 4.69 -6.57
CA TRP A 32 -51.92 3.59 -5.64
C TRP A 32 -53.28 2.99 -5.28
N ASP A 33 -53.29 1.74 -4.89
CA ASP A 33 -54.46 0.85 -4.94
C ASP A 33 -55.38 0.93 -3.70
N ARG A 34 -55.37 2.07 -2.99
CA ARG A 34 -56.08 2.26 -1.73
C ARG A 34 -57.60 2.06 -1.88
N GLY A 35 -58.12 1.00 -1.29
CA GLY A 35 -59.56 0.82 -1.05
C GLY A 35 -60.38 0.22 -2.20
N LEU A 36 -59.77 -0.40 -3.21
CA LEU A 36 -60.57 -1.17 -4.16
C LEU A 36 -60.93 -2.53 -3.51
N SER A 37 -62.21 -2.89 -3.61
CA SER A 37 -62.77 -4.14 -3.14
C SER A 37 -62.32 -5.31 -4.04
N GLY A 38 -61.87 -6.41 -3.43
CA GLY A 38 -61.32 -7.56 -4.16
C GLY A 38 -62.32 -8.20 -5.13
N GLY A 39 -61.86 -8.51 -6.36
CA GLY A 39 -62.62 -9.17 -7.43
C GLY A 39 -61.80 -9.29 -8.72
N GLU A 40 -62.34 -9.92 -9.77
CA GLU A 40 -61.66 -10.03 -11.08
C GLU A 40 -61.43 -8.67 -11.77
N SER A 41 -62.33 -7.69 -11.52
CA SER A 41 -62.21 -6.33 -12.07
C SER A 41 -61.09 -5.50 -11.44
N TRP A 42 -60.53 -5.92 -10.30
CA TRP A 42 -59.43 -5.23 -9.63
C TRP A 42 -58.10 -5.46 -10.34
N ARG A 43 -57.82 -6.70 -10.75
CA ARG A 43 -56.57 -7.02 -11.45
C ARG A 43 -56.48 -6.31 -12.80
N SER A 44 -57.59 -6.21 -13.52
CA SER A 44 -57.64 -5.47 -14.79
C SER A 44 -57.42 -3.97 -14.61
N GLN A 45 -57.97 -3.38 -13.53
CA GLN A 45 -57.73 -1.96 -13.19
C GLN A 45 -56.27 -1.68 -12.84
N ILE A 46 -55.66 -2.52 -12.01
CA ILE A 46 -54.23 -2.42 -11.68
C ILE A 46 -53.37 -2.53 -12.94
N LEU A 47 -53.60 -3.54 -13.77
CA LEU A 47 -52.84 -3.72 -15.01
C LEU A 47 -52.99 -2.52 -15.95
N THR A 48 -54.20 -1.97 -16.06
CA THR A 48 -54.45 -0.77 -16.88
C THR A 48 -53.69 0.44 -16.33
N ALA A 49 -53.71 0.65 -15.01
CA ALA A 49 -52.99 1.74 -14.36
C ALA A 49 -51.47 1.57 -14.51
N LEU A 50 -50.96 0.36 -14.29
CA LEU A 50 -49.54 0.02 -14.46
C LEU A 50 -49.10 0.30 -15.90
N GLN A 51 -49.86 -0.14 -16.90
CA GLN A 51 -49.55 0.09 -18.32
C GLN A 51 -49.62 1.57 -18.73
N ALA A 52 -50.53 2.34 -18.15
CA ALA A 52 -50.67 3.78 -18.43
C ALA A 52 -49.60 4.63 -17.73
N ALA A 53 -49.02 4.16 -16.62
CA ALA A 53 -48.06 4.92 -15.84
C ALA A 53 -46.75 5.18 -16.61
N LYS A 54 -46.27 6.44 -16.56
CA LYS A 54 -44.98 6.86 -17.11
C LYS A 54 -43.81 6.62 -16.14
N CYS A 55 -44.13 6.48 -14.86
CA CYS A 55 -43.18 6.17 -13.80
C CYS A 55 -43.80 5.14 -12.85
N VAL A 56 -43.07 4.09 -12.50
CA VAL A 56 -43.53 3.06 -11.57
C VAL A 56 -42.54 2.99 -10.42
N ILE A 57 -43.00 3.29 -9.21
CA ILE A 57 -42.23 3.16 -7.98
C ILE A 57 -42.53 1.80 -7.38
N VAL A 58 -41.52 0.95 -7.16
CA VAL A 58 -41.69 -0.29 -6.39
C VAL A 58 -41.11 -0.11 -5.00
N ILE A 59 -41.85 -0.53 -3.96
CA ILE A 59 -41.41 -0.50 -2.57
C ILE A 59 -40.89 -1.88 -2.17
N TRP A 60 -39.60 -1.96 -1.84
CA TRP A 60 -38.94 -3.15 -1.34
C TRP A 60 -38.92 -3.18 0.20
N THR A 61 -39.68 -4.12 0.75
CA THR A 61 -39.75 -4.55 2.14
C THR A 61 -39.54 -6.05 2.29
N HIS A 62 -39.37 -6.55 3.52
CA HIS A 62 -39.29 -7.99 3.80
C HIS A 62 -40.49 -8.76 3.20
N GLU A 63 -41.68 -8.17 3.23
CA GLU A 63 -42.90 -8.78 2.66
C GLU A 63 -42.91 -8.79 1.12
N SER A 64 -42.42 -7.73 0.48
CA SER A 64 -42.42 -7.64 -0.98
C SER A 64 -41.39 -8.57 -1.65
N VAL A 65 -40.27 -8.85 -0.97
CA VAL A 65 -39.24 -9.77 -1.44
C VAL A 65 -39.54 -11.21 -1.04
N GLY A 66 -40.31 -11.40 0.04
CA GLY A 66 -40.69 -12.70 0.57
C GLY A 66 -41.69 -13.48 -0.31
N PRO A 67 -42.08 -14.70 0.11
CA PRO A 67 -42.94 -15.58 -0.68
C PRO A 67 -44.29 -14.95 -1.07
N SER A 68 -44.86 -14.08 -0.24
CA SER A 68 -46.15 -13.44 -0.46
C SER A 68 -46.12 -12.24 -1.43
N GLY A 69 -44.94 -11.91 -1.97
CA GLY A 69 -44.67 -10.72 -2.80
C GLY A 69 -44.61 -10.95 -4.31
N ASP A 70 -45.02 -12.12 -4.82
CA ASP A 70 -44.93 -12.47 -6.25
C ASP A 70 -45.53 -11.39 -7.17
N PHE A 71 -46.70 -10.86 -6.80
CA PHE A 71 -47.38 -9.84 -7.58
C PHE A 71 -46.57 -8.53 -7.70
N VAL A 72 -45.99 -8.06 -6.60
CA VAL A 72 -45.13 -6.85 -6.58
C VAL A 72 -43.90 -7.06 -7.46
N ARG A 73 -43.30 -8.25 -7.42
CA ARG A 73 -42.16 -8.60 -8.28
C ARG A 73 -42.52 -8.66 -9.76
N ASP A 74 -43.70 -9.17 -10.09
CA ASP A 74 -44.19 -9.24 -11.47
C ASP A 74 -44.49 -7.85 -12.04
N GLU A 75 -45.11 -6.97 -11.26
CA GLU A 75 -45.34 -5.57 -11.63
C GLU A 75 -44.04 -4.81 -11.82
N ALA A 76 -43.10 -4.96 -10.88
CA ALA A 76 -41.77 -4.39 -10.98
C ALA A 76 -41.02 -4.90 -12.22
N SER A 77 -41.17 -6.19 -12.56
CA SER A 77 -40.54 -6.78 -13.75
C SER A 77 -41.10 -6.18 -15.03
N GLN A 78 -42.43 -5.97 -15.09
CA GLN A 78 -43.08 -5.29 -16.22
C GLN A 78 -42.60 -3.84 -16.36
N ALA A 79 -42.54 -3.10 -15.27
CA ALA A 79 -42.04 -1.73 -15.24
C ALA A 79 -40.56 -1.63 -15.62
N LYS A 80 -39.72 -2.58 -15.17
CA LYS A 80 -38.31 -2.67 -15.53
C LYS A 80 -38.15 -2.83 -17.04
N ARG A 81 -38.89 -3.77 -17.65
CA ARG A 81 -38.85 -4.00 -19.12
C ARG A 81 -39.23 -2.76 -19.92
N ARG A 82 -40.14 -1.95 -19.39
CA ARG A 82 -40.57 -0.67 -20.00
C ARG A 82 -39.61 0.49 -19.72
N GLY A 83 -38.59 0.31 -18.86
CA GLY A 83 -37.66 1.36 -18.49
C GLY A 83 -38.25 2.45 -17.59
N VAL A 84 -39.43 2.24 -17.01
CA VAL A 84 -40.16 3.24 -16.18
C VAL A 84 -40.05 2.98 -14.68
N LEU A 85 -39.30 1.96 -14.27
CA LEU A 85 -39.15 1.55 -12.87
C LEU A 85 -38.22 2.50 -12.08
N ILE A 86 -38.63 2.83 -10.85
CA ILE A 86 -37.81 3.40 -9.78
C ILE A 86 -37.95 2.49 -8.55
N PRO A 87 -36.90 1.74 -8.18
CA PRO A 87 -36.92 0.94 -6.97
C PRO A 87 -36.62 1.78 -5.72
N VAL A 88 -37.45 1.62 -4.69
CA VAL A 88 -37.34 2.28 -3.39
C VAL A 88 -37.22 1.21 -2.31
N MET A 89 -36.28 1.39 -1.40
CA MET A 89 -36.04 0.47 -0.29
C MET A 89 -36.61 1.05 1.00
N LEU A 90 -37.55 0.32 1.61
CA LEU A 90 -38.16 0.67 2.90
C LEU A 90 -37.59 -0.17 4.05
N ASP A 91 -37.29 -1.45 3.80
CA ASP A 91 -36.52 -2.29 4.73
C ASP A 91 -35.13 -2.57 4.18
N LYS A 92 -34.16 -2.91 5.05
CA LYS A 92 -32.84 -3.38 4.59
C LYS A 92 -32.95 -4.81 4.07
N VAL A 93 -33.36 -4.94 2.81
CA VAL A 93 -33.53 -6.21 2.11
C VAL A 93 -32.67 -6.27 0.85
N ASP A 94 -32.23 -7.48 0.53
CA ASP A 94 -31.63 -7.74 -0.77
C ASP A 94 -32.73 -7.73 -1.85
N PRO A 95 -32.52 -7.00 -2.96
CA PRO A 95 -33.51 -6.94 -4.03
C PRO A 95 -33.68 -8.32 -4.69
N PRO A 96 -34.89 -8.68 -5.14
CA PRO A 96 -35.12 -9.96 -5.81
C PRO A 96 -34.26 -10.12 -7.06
N LEU A 97 -34.06 -11.38 -7.47
CA LEU A 97 -33.28 -11.72 -8.66
C LEU A 97 -33.78 -10.93 -9.88
N GLY A 98 -32.84 -10.30 -10.58
CA GLY A 98 -33.14 -9.41 -11.70
C GLY A 98 -33.29 -7.93 -11.34
N PHE A 99 -33.26 -7.53 -10.07
CA PHE A 99 -33.32 -6.11 -9.67
C PHE A 99 -32.02 -5.57 -9.05
N GLY A 100 -31.05 -6.43 -8.74
CA GLY A 100 -29.78 -6.03 -8.07
C GLY A 100 -28.88 -5.07 -8.85
N GLU A 101 -29.02 -4.98 -10.18
CA GLU A 101 -28.27 -4.03 -11.02
C GLU A 101 -28.86 -2.61 -11.01
N LEU A 102 -30.09 -2.44 -10.48
CA LEU A 102 -30.75 -1.15 -10.46
C LEU A 102 -30.35 -0.37 -9.20
N GLN A 103 -30.00 0.91 -9.39
CA GLN A 103 -29.83 1.82 -8.26
C GLN A 103 -31.17 2.05 -7.55
N MET A 104 -31.21 1.74 -6.25
CA MET A 104 -32.39 1.90 -5.41
C MET A 104 -32.29 3.17 -4.57
N ILE A 105 -33.44 3.79 -4.32
CA ILE A 105 -33.54 4.94 -3.42
C ILE A 105 -33.83 4.43 -2.00
N ASP A 106 -32.89 4.65 -1.09
CA ASP A 106 -32.99 4.23 0.31
C ASP A 106 -33.87 5.21 1.11
N LEU A 107 -35.09 4.80 1.45
CA LEU A 107 -35.99 5.52 2.34
C LEU A 107 -36.21 4.81 3.69
N THR A 108 -35.33 3.86 4.06
CA THR A 108 -35.42 3.10 5.33
C THR A 108 -35.49 3.99 6.57
N HIS A 109 -34.85 5.17 6.51
CA HIS A 109 -34.82 6.14 7.61
C HIS A 109 -35.74 7.35 7.40
N TRP A 110 -36.48 7.40 6.29
CA TRP A 110 -37.37 8.51 5.99
C TRP A 110 -38.58 8.52 6.91
N LYS A 111 -38.93 9.72 7.43
CA LYS A 111 -40.02 9.93 8.40
C LYS A 111 -41.06 10.93 7.89
N GLY A 112 -41.34 10.92 6.58
CA GLY A 112 -42.39 11.78 5.99
C GLY A 112 -41.97 13.22 5.66
N LYS A 113 -40.69 13.60 5.83
CA LYS A 113 -40.23 14.98 5.60
C LYS A 113 -39.95 15.25 4.12
N PRO A 114 -40.60 16.25 3.48
CA PRO A 114 -40.32 16.60 2.07
C PRO A 114 -38.93 17.19 1.83
N SER A 115 -38.29 17.75 2.87
CA SER A 115 -36.93 18.28 2.79
C SER A 115 -35.85 17.20 2.95
N ASP A 116 -36.24 15.93 3.12
CA ASP A 116 -35.29 14.83 3.29
C ASP A 116 -34.50 14.61 1.98
N PRO A 117 -33.16 14.51 2.03
CA PRO A 117 -32.35 14.33 0.84
C PRO A 117 -32.70 13.11 -0.01
N PHE A 118 -33.03 11.97 0.61
CA PHE A 118 -33.36 10.74 -0.12
C PHE A 118 -34.75 10.85 -0.75
N PHE A 119 -35.67 11.56 -0.10
CA PHE A 119 -36.96 11.89 -0.70
C PHE A 119 -36.81 12.89 -1.87
N GLN A 120 -35.91 13.86 -1.76
CA GLN A 120 -35.59 14.77 -2.87
C GLN A 120 -35.00 14.02 -4.07
N ASP A 121 -34.17 13.00 -3.82
CA ASP A 121 -33.67 12.13 -4.88
C ASP A 121 -34.80 11.35 -5.56
N LEU A 122 -35.79 10.88 -4.79
CA LEU A 122 -36.99 10.26 -5.35
C LEU A 122 -37.76 11.23 -6.25
N CYS A 123 -38.03 12.45 -5.80
CA CYS A 123 -38.71 13.46 -6.62
C CYS A 123 -37.91 13.79 -7.89
N ALA A 124 -36.58 13.86 -7.80
CA ALA A 124 -35.72 14.11 -8.96
C ALA A 124 -35.75 12.94 -9.95
N ALA A 125 -35.73 11.69 -9.46
CA ALA A 125 -35.83 10.50 -10.27
C ALA A 125 -37.19 10.37 -10.95
N VAL A 126 -38.27 10.65 -10.22
CA VAL A 126 -39.64 10.71 -10.74
C VAL A 126 -39.74 11.74 -11.86
N SER A 127 -39.28 12.98 -11.60
CA SER A 127 -39.32 14.06 -12.60
C SER A 127 -38.54 13.68 -13.86
N ALA A 128 -37.34 13.11 -13.71
CA ALA A 128 -36.54 12.62 -14.84
C ALA A 128 -37.28 11.53 -15.66
N LYS A 129 -37.94 10.57 -15.00
CA LYS A 129 -38.73 9.54 -15.68
C LYS A 129 -39.94 10.13 -16.43
N LEU A 130 -40.66 11.06 -15.80
CA LEU A 130 -41.80 11.73 -16.43
C LEU A 130 -41.41 12.54 -17.66
N GLU A 131 -40.22 13.15 -17.64
CA GLU A 131 -39.66 13.95 -18.74
C GLU A 131 -38.88 13.11 -19.78
N GLY A 132 -38.73 11.80 -19.58
CA GLY A 132 -37.96 10.93 -20.48
C GLY A 132 -36.45 11.19 -20.47
N ARG A 133 -35.93 11.78 -19.38
CA ARG A 133 -34.50 12.10 -19.19
C ARG A 133 -33.80 11.01 -18.36
N PRO A 134 -32.47 10.89 -18.45
CA PRO A 134 -31.71 10.01 -17.56
C PRO A 134 -31.91 10.42 -16.09
N VAL A 135 -32.09 9.44 -15.21
CA VAL A 135 -32.26 9.65 -13.77
C VAL A 135 -30.96 10.22 -13.19
N PRO A 136 -31.01 11.34 -12.45
CA PRO A 136 -29.83 11.92 -11.83
C PRO A 136 -29.29 11.00 -10.73
N PRO A 137 -27.96 11.00 -10.47
CA PRO A 137 -27.40 10.23 -9.36
C PRO A 137 -27.95 10.72 -8.01
N ALA A 138 -28.28 9.78 -7.13
CA ALA A 138 -28.81 10.07 -5.79
C ALA A 138 -27.79 10.83 -4.93
N LYS A 139 -28.21 11.91 -4.27
CA LYS A 139 -27.40 12.80 -3.41
C LYS A 139 -27.53 12.50 -1.91
N GLY A 140 -28.53 11.71 -1.53
CA GLY A 140 -28.93 11.37 -0.16
C GLY A 140 -27.81 10.99 0.79
N PRO A 141 -26.92 10.04 0.45
CA PRO A 141 -25.86 9.60 1.38
C PRO A 141 -24.89 10.73 1.75
N MET A 142 -24.54 11.63 0.83
CA MET A 142 -23.60 12.73 1.10
C MET A 142 -24.14 13.78 2.07
N LYS A 143 -25.44 14.14 1.99
CA LYS A 143 -26.04 15.13 2.90
C LYS A 143 -26.20 14.60 4.33
N ARG A 144 -26.45 13.29 4.51
CA ARG A 144 -26.54 12.67 5.85
C ARG A 144 -25.16 12.62 6.51
N LEU A 145 -24.12 12.34 5.74
CA LEU A 145 -22.72 12.36 6.19
C LEU A 145 -22.30 13.78 6.66
N LEU A 146 -22.62 14.80 5.86
CA LEU A 146 -22.36 16.21 6.21
C LEU A 146 -23.12 16.63 7.48
N ARG A 147 -24.36 16.17 7.68
CA ARG A 147 -25.16 16.49 8.88
C ARG A 147 -24.68 15.75 10.13
N GLN A 148 -24.20 14.52 10.03
CA GLN A 148 -23.54 13.82 11.15
C GLN A 148 -22.22 14.50 11.55
N MET A 149 -21.52 15.12 10.61
CA MET A 149 -20.34 15.95 10.88
C MET A 149 -20.66 17.25 11.63
N THR A 150 -21.85 17.83 11.47
CA THR A 150 -22.23 19.10 12.15
C THR A 150 -22.56 18.98 13.65
N TRP A 151 -22.66 17.77 14.22
CA TRP A 151 -22.88 17.58 15.67
C TRP A 151 -21.61 17.19 16.44
N SER A 152 -20.52 16.86 15.75
CA SER A 152 -19.21 16.56 16.34
C SER A 152 -18.24 17.74 16.32
N THR A 153 -18.63 18.89 15.76
CA THR A 153 -17.77 20.08 15.60
C THR A 153 -18.10 21.23 16.56
N LEU A 154 -18.26 20.95 17.86
CA LEU A 154 -18.07 21.98 18.91
C LEU A 154 -16.77 21.80 19.72
N SER A 155 -15.93 20.81 19.39
CA SER A 155 -14.63 20.61 20.03
C SER A 155 -13.53 20.34 18.99
N ALA A 156 -13.29 21.29 18.10
CA ALA A 156 -12.01 21.57 17.45
C ALA A 156 -12.28 22.45 16.23
N ALA A 157 -12.07 23.74 16.40
CA ALA A 157 -12.00 24.67 15.30
C ALA A 157 -10.85 24.28 14.35
N GLY A 158 -11.12 24.37 13.04
CA GLY A 158 -10.09 24.77 12.08
C GLY A 158 -9.67 23.76 11.01
N LEU A 159 -10.14 24.03 9.79
CA LEU A 159 -9.49 23.79 8.48
C LEU A 159 -9.44 22.36 7.91
N GLY A 160 -10.24 22.15 6.85
CA GLY A 160 -10.05 21.03 5.93
C GLY A 160 -11.16 20.83 4.89
N THR A 161 -11.79 21.90 4.40
CA THR A 161 -12.72 21.80 3.27
C THR A 161 -11.98 21.67 1.94
N LEU A 162 -12.39 20.67 1.14
CA LEU A 162 -12.37 20.60 -0.33
C LEU A 162 -11.11 20.11 -1.06
N ILE A 163 -11.00 18.78 -1.24
CA ILE A 163 -10.72 18.18 -2.57
C ILE A 163 -11.55 16.90 -2.70
N PHE A 164 -12.67 16.98 -3.43
CA PHE A 164 -13.45 15.83 -3.89
C PHE A 164 -13.58 15.97 -5.41
N GLY A 165 -12.93 15.08 -6.16
CA GLY A 165 -12.97 15.04 -7.62
C GLY A 165 -12.39 13.75 -8.15
N PHE A 166 -13.29 12.80 -8.46
CA PHE A 166 -13.19 11.73 -9.48
C PHE A 166 -11.89 10.90 -9.61
N ASN A 167 -11.98 9.60 -9.29
CA ASN A 167 -11.60 8.50 -10.21
C ASN A 167 -12.15 7.15 -9.69
N LEU A 168 -12.99 6.51 -10.50
CA LEU A 168 -13.83 5.35 -10.16
C LEU A 168 -13.13 4.00 -10.43
N PHE A 169 -11.88 3.84 -9.99
CA PHE A 169 -11.07 2.61 -10.20
C PHE A 169 -10.52 1.98 -8.92
N SER A 170 -10.91 2.45 -7.73
CA SER A 170 -10.31 2.07 -6.43
C SER A 170 -11.30 1.43 -5.42
N ALA A 171 -12.42 0.87 -5.87
CA ALA A 171 -13.42 0.30 -4.95
C ALA A 171 -12.96 -1.00 -4.23
N GLN A 172 -11.84 -1.61 -4.63
CA GLN A 172 -11.18 -2.66 -3.83
C GLN A 172 -10.33 -2.10 -2.67
N ASP A 173 -9.87 -0.84 -2.74
CA ASP A 173 -8.94 -0.27 -1.77
C ASP A 173 -9.62 0.21 -0.47
N GLN A 174 -10.93 0.51 -0.52
CA GLN A 174 -11.63 1.15 0.60
C GLN A 174 -12.00 0.18 1.74
N VAL A 175 -12.32 -1.08 1.46
CA VAL A 175 -12.66 -2.06 2.52
C VAL A 175 -11.43 -2.40 3.35
N CYS A 176 -10.27 -2.52 2.70
CA CYS A 176 -9.01 -2.86 3.36
C CYS A 176 -8.39 -1.69 4.16
N GLY A 177 -8.96 -0.48 4.04
CA GLY A 177 -8.55 0.72 4.78
C GLY A 177 -9.34 1.03 6.04
N LEU A 178 -10.38 0.25 6.36
CA LEU A 178 -11.19 0.47 7.56
C LEU A 178 -10.39 0.09 8.83
N SER A 179 -10.20 1.06 9.72
CA SER A 179 -9.41 0.94 10.96
C SER A 179 -10.05 0.08 12.05
N LEU A 180 -11.28 -0.39 11.85
CA LEU A 180 -12.10 -1.05 12.88
C LEU A 180 -11.58 -2.43 13.33
N PHE A 181 -10.69 -3.09 12.56
CA PHE A 181 -10.09 -4.40 12.90
C PHE A 181 -8.67 -4.60 12.31
N GLN A 182 -7.85 -3.55 12.28
CA GLN A 182 -6.43 -3.69 11.94
C GLN A 182 -5.68 -4.43 13.06
N PRO A 183 -4.74 -5.35 12.76
CA PRO A 183 -4.17 -5.65 11.44
C PRO A 183 -4.86 -6.81 10.67
N GLN A 184 -5.83 -7.51 11.26
CA GLN A 184 -6.34 -8.80 10.74
C GLN A 184 -7.04 -8.70 9.38
N ILE A 185 -7.82 -7.65 9.13
CA ILE A 185 -8.49 -7.43 7.83
C ILE A 185 -7.47 -7.03 6.75
N SER A 186 -6.44 -6.25 7.11
CA SER A 186 -5.38 -5.85 6.17
C SER A 186 -4.54 -7.06 5.75
N ASP A 187 -4.18 -7.92 6.69
CA ASP A 187 -3.41 -9.14 6.44
C ASP A 187 -4.20 -10.13 5.55
N ALA A 188 -5.52 -10.22 5.75
CA ALA A 188 -6.42 -11.04 4.92
C ALA A 188 -6.56 -10.48 3.50
N CYS A 189 -6.71 -9.16 3.34
CA CYS A 189 -6.69 -8.52 2.01
C CYS A 189 -5.37 -8.77 1.27
N GLY A 190 -4.24 -8.68 1.97
CA GLY A 190 -2.92 -8.97 1.40
C GLY A 190 -2.78 -10.41 0.91
N SER A 191 -3.34 -11.39 1.65
CA SER A 191 -3.36 -12.79 1.22
C SER A 191 -4.21 -13.05 -0.03
N LEU A 192 -5.16 -12.16 -0.32
CA LEU A 192 -6.04 -12.21 -1.50
C LEU A 192 -5.54 -11.30 -2.64
N GLY A 193 -4.39 -10.63 -2.47
CA GLY A 193 -3.82 -9.72 -3.47
C GLY A 193 -4.62 -8.43 -3.68
N LEU A 194 -5.45 -8.04 -2.70
CA LEU A 194 -6.37 -6.92 -2.81
C LEU A 194 -5.82 -5.65 -2.15
N GLY A 195 -5.80 -4.57 -2.94
CA GLY A 195 -5.61 -3.20 -2.48
C GLY A 195 -4.26 -2.86 -1.86
N ASN A 196 -3.19 -3.42 -2.44
CA ASN A 196 -1.80 -3.19 -2.07
C ASN A 196 -1.57 -3.29 -0.55
N ARG A 197 -2.17 -4.30 0.09
CA ARG A 197 -2.03 -4.55 1.52
C ARG A 197 -0.98 -5.62 1.80
N PRO A 198 -0.18 -5.44 2.85
CA PRO A 198 0.83 -6.42 3.19
C PRO A 198 0.16 -7.70 3.70
N THR A 199 0.78 -8.84 3.39
CA THR A 199 0.45 -10.08 4.10
C THR A 199 0.90 -10.00 5.56
N ARG A 200 0.36 -10.85 6.44
CA ARG A 200 0.85 -10.94 7.83
C ARG A 200 2.37 -11.16 7.90
N LYS A 201 2.90 -12.02 7.04
CA LYS A 201 4.34 -12.34 6.97
C LYS A 201 5.15 -11.11 6.57
N GLU A 202 4.71 -10.40 5.54
CA GLU A 202 5.36 -9.17 5.07
C GLU A 202 5.31 -8.07 6.13
N ARG A 203 4.16 -7.87 6.78
CA ARG A 203 4.00 -6.85 7.83
C ARG A 203 4.93 -7.08 9.02
N ILE A 204 5.04 -8.33 9.48
CA ILE A 204 5.96 -8.68 10.56
C ILE A 204 7.40 -8.44 10.11
N ALA A 205 7.78 -8.92 8.92
CA ALA A 205 9.12 -8.70 8.37
C ALA A 205 9.45 -7.21 8.20
N TRP A 206 8.47 -6.38 7.83
CA TRP A 206 8.63 -4.93 7.74
C TRP A 206 8.86 -4.29 9.11
N GLN A 207 8.09 -4.70 10.12
CA GLN A 207 8.18 -4.16 11.48
C GLN A 207 9.48 -4.56 12.19
N ASP A 208 9.93 -5.80 11.98
CA ASP A 208 11.10 -6.37 12.63
C ASP A 208 12.43 -6.05 11.92
N ARG A 209 12.39 -5.38 10.76
CA ARG A 209 13.60 -5.00 10.04
C ARG A 209 14.46 -4.06 10.88
N GLU A 210 15.78 -4.16 10.70
CA GLU A 210 16.72 -3.20 11.28
C GLU A 210 16.49 -1.82 10.66
N GLN A 211 16.02 -0.86 11.47
CA GLN A 211 15.79 0.51 11.03
C GLN A 211 17.14 1.20 10.75
N GLY A 212 17.20 2.04 9.72
CA GLY A 212 18.46 2.68 9.30
C GLY A 212 19.29 1.83 8.33
N SER A 213 19.03 0.52 8.23
CA SER A 213 19.83 -0.42 7.44
C SER A 213 19.36 -0.50 6.00
N CYS A 214 20.20 -0.02 5.07
CA CYS A 214 19.96 -0.18 3.64
C CYS A 214 19.92 -1.66 3.23
N GLU A 215 20.71 -2.51 3.89
CA GLU A 215 20.71 -3.94 3.60
C GLU A 215 19.39 -4.59 4.00
N ALA A 216 18.83 -4.24 5.16
CA ALA A 216 17.53 -4.74 5.58
C ALA A 216 16.40 -4.37 4.58
N LEU A 217 16.47 -3.19 3.96
CA LEU A 217 15.53 -2.78 2.92
C LEU A 217 15.72 -3.59 1.62
N ARG A 218 16.96 -3.86 1.21
CA ARG A 218 17.25 -4.70 0.03
C ARG A 218 16.74 -6.13 0.22
N VAL A 219 17.02 -6.72 1.38
CA VAL A 219 16.54 -8.05 1.76
C VAL A 219 15.01 -8.06 1.76
N HIS A 220 14.35 -7.03 2.30
CA HIS A 220 12.89 -6.95 2.27
C HIS A 220 12.33 -6.93 0.84
N ILE A 221 12.90 -6.14 -0.07
CA ILE A 221 12.47 -6.12 -1.48
C ILE A 221 12.71 -7.47 -2.15
N GLN A 222 13.81 -8.16 -1.82
CA GLN A 222 14.10 -9.48 -2.34
C GLN A 222 13.12 -10.54 -1.85
N ASP A 223 12.77 -10.53 -0.57
CA ASP A 223 11.84 -11.47 0.05
C ASP A 223 10.37 -11.22 -0.35
N PHE A 224 10.03 -9.96 -0.65
CA PHE A 224 8.69 -9.51 -1.03
C PHE A 224 8.73 -8.63 -2.29
N PRO A 225 9.06 -9.20 -3.47
CA PRO A 225 9.27 -8.43 -4.70
C PRO A 225 8.02 -7.71 -5.21
N GLU A 226 6.84 -8.27 -4.93
CA GLU A 226 5.51 -7.70 -5.20
C GLU A 226 4.79 -7.28 -3.91
N GLY A 227 5.54 -7.05 -2.83
CA GLY A 227 5.01 -6.69 -1.53
C GLY A 227 4.44 -5.28 -1.48
N ALA A 228 3.46 -5.05 -0.61
CA ALA A 228 2.87 -3.74 -0.37
C ALA A 228 3.90 -2.68 0.07
N TYR A 229 4.94 -3.07 0.81
CA TYR A 229 6.01 -2.17 1.28
C TYR A 229 7.18 -2.03 0.30
N ARG A 230 7.17 -2.74 -0.83
CA ARG A 230 8.28 -2.76 -1.78
C ARG A 230 8.63 -1.37 -2.31
N ASN A 231 7.63 -0.56 -2.68
CA ASN A 231 7.86 0.80 -3.17
C ASN A 231 8.37 1.73 -2.05
N ALA A 232 7.82 1.62 -0.84
CA ALA A 232 8.31 2.39 0.31
C ALA A 232 9.78 2.05 0.64
N ALA A 233 10.15 0.78 0.55
CA ALA A 233 11.54 0.34 0.71
C ALA A 233 12.45 0.91 -0.38
N ALA A 234 11.99 0.91 -1.64
CA ALA A 234 12.72 1.46 -2.77
C ALA A 234 12.93 2.97 -2.63
N ASP A 235 11.92 3.71 -2.17
CA ASP A 235 12.01 5.15 -1.91
C ASP A 235 13.02 5.47 -0.80
N MET A 236 13.01 4.70 0.29
CA MET A 236 14.01 4.82 1.37
C MET A 236 15.43 4.50 0.88
N LEU A 237 15.60 3.52 0.00
CA LEU A 237 16.87 3.19 -0.64
C LEU A 237 17.33 4.28 -1.62
N ALA A 238 16.40 4.89 -2.36
CA ALA A 238 16.70 5.99 -3.26
C ALA A 238 17.14 7.25 -2.49
N GLY A 239 16.60 7.47 -1.29
CA GLY A 239 16.99 8.52 -0.36
C GLY A 239 18.25 8.24 0.47
N ARG A 240 18.99 7.14 0.20
CA ARG A 240 20.13 6.73 1.02
C ARG A 240 21.21 7.81 1.13
N GLN A 241 21.77 7.92 2.32
CA GLN A 241 22.95 8.74 2.58
C GLN A 241 24.18 7.85 2.60
N VAL A 242 25.13 8.11 1.69
CA VAL A 242 26.40 7.39 1.63
C VAL A 242 27.46 8.26 2.28
N THR A 243 28.07 7.76 3.35
CA THR A 243 29.23 8.38 3.98
C THR A 243 30.45 7.52 3.71
N GLN A 244 31.51 8.13 3.21
CA GLN A 244 32.78 7.46 3.00
C GLN A 244 33.67 7.69 4.22
N THR A 245 34.05 6.61 4.89
CA THR A 245 35.00 6.65 5.99
C THR A 245 36.32 6.06 5.54
N GLU A 246 37.41 6.80 5.72
CA GLU A 246 38.75 6.30 5.48
C GLU A 246 39.19 5.41 6.64
N LYS A 247 39.63 4.20 6.33
CA LYS A 247 40.20 3.25 7.28
C LYS A 247 41.57 2.79 6.79
N TRP A 248 42.52 2.73 7.71
CA TRP A 248 43.86 2.21 7.45
C TRP A 248 43.91 0.78 7.99
N ALA A 249 44.11 -0.19 7.09
CA ALA A 249 44.13 -1.61 7.44
C ALA A 249 45.55 -2.17 7.34
N PRO A 250 46.03 -2.96 8.33
CA PRO A 250 47.36 -3.53 8.28
C PRO A 250 47.49 -4.49 7.09
N THR A 251 48.59 -4.39 6.36
CA THR A 251 48.91 -5.22 5.21
C THR A 251 50.42 -5.46 5.13
N THR A 252 50.82 -6.58 4.53
CA THR A 252 52.23 -6.91 4.34
C THR A 252 52.55 -7.00 2.85
N ARG A 253 53.68 -6.42 2.44
CA ARG A 253 54.23 -6.55 1.09
C ARG A 253 55.65 -7.11 1.17
N ARG A 254 56.03 -7.93 0.19
CA ARG A 254 57.35 -8.57 0.12
C ARG A 254 58.06 -8.06 -1.12
N LEU A 255 59.25 -7.50 -0.95
CA LEU A 255 60.10 -7.05 -2.04
C LEU A 255 61.38 -7.87 -2.05
N ALA A 256 61.92 -8.18 -3.22
CA ALA A 256 63.20 -8.87 -3.32
C ALA A 256 64.31 -8.06 -2.63
N LEU A 257 65.12 -8.74 -1.82
CA LEU A 257 66.24 -8.16 -1.10
C LEU A 257 67.45 -9.09 -1.19
N PHE A 258 68.58 -8.52 -1.54
CA PHE A 258 69.85 -9.23 -1.63
C PHE A 258 70.88 -8.54 -0.75
N THR A 259 71.66 -9.34 -0.02
CA THR A 259 72.71 -8.86 0.87
C THR A 259 74.02 -9.54 0.54
N ASN A 260 75.03 -8.73 0.19
CA ASN A 260 76.40 -9.17 -0.08
C ASN A 260 77.12 -9.68 1.17
N ASP A 261 78.23 -10.38 0.95
CA ASP A 261 79.13 -10.84 2.01
C ASP A 261 79.62 -9.68 2.88
N ASP A 262 79.95 -10.00 4.13
CA ASP A 262 80.50 -9.04 5.09
C ASP A 262 81.97 -8.77 4.81
N ALA A 263 82.43 -7.54 5.05
CA ALA A 263 83.85 -7.21 5.04
C ALA A 263 84.57 -7.77 6.29
N THR A 264 83.83 -8.00 7.38
CA THR A 264 84.37 -8.50 8.66
C THR A 264 83.81 -9.88 9.01
N PRO A 265 84.66 -10.93 9.08
CA PRO A 265 84.23 -12.27 9.44
C PRO A 265 83.75 -12.38 10.89
N SER A 266 82.72 -13.18 11.14
CA SER A 266 82.23 -13.49 12.48
C SER A 266 82.76 -14.85 12.99
N HIS A 267 82.86 -15.02 14.30
CA HIS A 267 83.39 -16.27 14.89
C HIS A 267 82.51 -17.50 14.66
N THR A 268 81.20 -17.32 14.46
CA THR A 268 80.25 -18.41 14.23
C THR A 268 79.32 -18.05 13.07
N GLU A 269 78.80 -19.08 12.39
CA GLU A 269 77.83 -18.91 11.31
C GLU A 269 76.56 -18.20 11.79
N ALA A 270 76.01 -18.59 12.95
CA ALA A 270 74.84 -17.92 13.52
C ALA A 270 75.07 -16.43 13.76
N LYS A 271 76.28 -16.05 14.21
CA LYS A 271 76.64 -14.64 14.36
C LYS A 271 76.75 -13.95 13.00
N ALA A 272 77.41 -14.58 12.02
CA ALA A 272 77.52 -14.07 10.66
C ALA A 272 76.15 -13.83 9.99
N GLN A 273 75.21 -14.76 10.14
CA GLN A 273 73.82 -14.62 9.67
C GLN A 273 73.10 -13.46 10.35
N SER A 274 73.22 -13.32 11.68
CA SER A 274 72.63 -12.19 12.41
C SER A 274 73.19 -10.83 11.98
N THR A 275 74.50 -10.77 11.71
CA THR A 275 75.17 -9.56 11.24
C THR A 275 74.72 -9.23 9.81
N ALA A 276 74.58 -10.24 8.94
CA ALA A 276 74.04 -10.05 7.60
C ALA A 276 72.60 -9.52 7.60
N LEU A 277 71.72 -10.04 8.46
CA LEU A 277 70.37 -9.49 8.64
C LEU A 277 70.41 -8.05 9.15
N ALA A 278 71.27 -7.74 10.12
CA ALA A 278 71.42 -6.38 10.63
C ALA A 278 71.90 -5.39 9.55
N ARG A 279 72.84 -5.80 8.69
CA ARG A 279 73.30 -5.00 7.54
C ARG A 279 72.19 -4.79 6.49
N ALA A 280 71.33 -5.80 6.31
CA ALA A 280 70.23 -5.76 5.36
C ALA A 280 69.07 -4.85 5.81
N GLN A 281 69.02 -4.48 7.08
CA GLN A 281 67.92 -3.71 7.68
C GLN A 281 67.70 -2.35 6.97
N ASP A 282 68.76 -1.56 6.77
CA ASP A 282 68.66 -0.24 6.13
C ASP A 282 68.19 -0.35 4.67
N SER A 283 68.63 -1.39 3.97
CA SER A 283 68.21 -1.67 2.60
C SER A 283 66.75 -2.09 2.54
N ALA A 284 66.29 -2.95 3.46
CA ALA A 284 64.89 -3.32 3.59
C ALA A 284 64.01 -2.10 3.87
N GLU A 285 64.43 -1.23 4.80
CA GLU A 285 63.71 0.01 5.10
C GLU A 285 63.64 0.96 3.91
N ARG A 286 64.75 1.15 3.19
CA ARG A 286 64.78 2.05 2.03
C ARG A 286 63.83 1.57 0.94
N LEU A 287 63.80 0.27 0.67
CA LEU A 287 62.88 -0.33 -0.31
C LEU A 287 61.43 -0.14 0.13
N CYS A 288 61.10 -0.46 1.38
CA CYS A 288 59.73 -0.40 1.88
C CYS A 288 59.21 1.03 2.08
N LYS A 289 60.07 2.00 2.40
CA LYS A 289 59.70 3.43 2.50
C LYS A 289 59.14 3.98 1.19
N GLY A 290 59.47 3.37 0.04
CA GLY A 290 58.88 3.72 -1.25
C GLY A 290 57.35 3.61 -1.30
N PHE A 291 56.75 2.69 -0.54
CA PHE A 291 55.29 2.57 -0.46
C PHE A 291 54.63 3.81 0.15
N GLY A 292 55.31 4.52 1.06
CA GLY A 292 54.81 5.73 1.70
C GLY A 292 54.87 6.99 0.83
N ALA A 293 55.38 6.92 -0.40
CA ALA A 293 55.43 8.06 -1.31
C ALA A 293 54.05 8.43 -1.91
N GLY A 294 53.11 7.48 -1.92
CA GLY A 294 51.75 7.67 -2.42
C GLY A 294 50.72 7.84 -1.31
N THR A 295 49.44 7.98 -1.69
CA THR A 295 48.32 8.09 -0.74
C THR A 295 47.67 6.75 -0.38
N ILE A 296 48.18 5.64 -0.92
CA ILE A 296 47.57 4.31 -0.78
C ILE A 296 48.15 3.57 0.42
N PHE A 297 49.44 3.74 0.73
CA PHE A 297 50.10 3.02 1.82
C PHE A 297 50.74 3.97 2.81
N ARG A 298 50.71 3.59 4.09
CA ARG A 298 51.57 4.14 5.14
C ARG A 298 52.61 3.11 5.50
N PHE A 299 53.86 3.53 5.49
CA PHE A 299 54.96 2.68 5.93
C PHE A 299 54.97 2.58 7.45
N ILE A 300 55.02 1.35 7.99
CA ILE A 300 55.11 1.10 9.43
C ILE A 300 56.50 0.58 9.78
N SER A 301 56.92 -0.53 9.19
CA SER A 301 58.26 -1.10 9.43
C SER A 301 58.70 -2.00 8.29
N ALA A 302 60.00 -2.33 8.27
CA ALA A 302 60.56 -3.30 7.35
C ALA A 302 61.46 -4.26 8.12
N LYS A 303 61.47 -5.54 7.73
CA LYS A 303 62.42 -6.52 8.24
C LYS A 303 62.98 -7.37 7.09
N PRO A 304 64.29 -7.62 7.04
CA PRO A 304 64.86 -8.59 6.13
C PRO A 304 64.48 -10.00 6.55
N ALA A 305 64.11 -10.83 5.59
CA ALA A 305 63.82 -12.24 5.75
C ALA A 305 64.65 -13.02 4.73
N ALA A 306 65.70 -13.69 5.21
CA ALA A 306 66.53 -14.55 4.38
C ALA A 306 65.74 -15.80 3.96
N GLN A 307 65.88 -16.19 2.69
CA GLN A 307 65.32 -17.43 2.16
C GLN A 307 66.43 -18.43 1.84
N HIS A 308 67.50 -17.94 1.22
CA HIS A 308 68.65 -18.75 0.85
C HIS A 308 69.93 -18.09 1.39
N TRP A 309 70.62 -18.82 2.26
CA TRP A 309 71.89 -18.40 2.83
C TRP A 309 73.05 -18.88 1.97
N ASN A 310 74.05 -18.02 1.79
CA ASN A 310 75.35 -18.39 1.25
C ASN A 310 76.43 -18.00 2.25
N CYS A 311 76.96 -18.98 2.96
CA CYS A 311 77.98 -18.77 3.98
C CYS A 311 79.28 -19.45 3.56
N SER A 312 80.40 -18.74 3.74
CA SER A 312 81.74 -19.25 3.43
C SER A 312 82.71 -19.01 4.58
N HIS A 313 83.66 -19.94 4.73
CA HIS A 313 84.75 -19.83 5.69
C HIS A 313 85.91 -19.05 5.07
N VAL A 314 86.36 -18.01 5.77
CA VAL A 314 87.46 -17.13 5.35
C VAL A 314 88.48 -17.00 6.47
N ALA A 315 89.65 -16.43 6.17
CA ALA A 315 90.66 -16.14 7.19
C ALA A 315 90.06 -15.21 8.27
N GLY A 316 89.93 -15.71 9.50
CA GLY A 316 89.38 -14.98 10.64
C GLY A 316 87.93 -15.29 11.01
N GLY A 317 87.20 -16.15 10.27
CA GLY A 317 85.86 -16.58 10.65
C GLY A 317 84.95 -17.00 9.50
N VAL A 318 83.65 -16.74 9.66
CA VAL A 318 82.58 -17.03 8.69
C VAL A 318 81.99 -15.71 8.20
N VAL A 319 81.77 -15.61 6.89
CA VAL A 319 80.98 -14.54 6.27
C VAL A 319 79.73 -15.14 5.63
N CYS A 320 78.62 -14.40 5.69
CA CYS A 320 77.36 -14.83 5.09
C CYS A 320 76.73 -13.71 4.26
N SER A 321 76.18 -14.11 3.13
CA SER A 321 75.24 -13.37 2.28
C SER A 321 73.90 -14.11 2.22
N PHE A 322 72.87 -13.43 1.73
CA PHE A 322 71.60 -14.11 1.46
C PHE A 322 70.83 -13.46 0.31
N GLU A 323 70.02 -14.31 -0.33
CA GLU A 323 68.90 -13.93 -1.17
C GLU A 323 67.61 -14.11 -0.36
N GLY A 324 66.76 -13.10 -0.38
CA GLY A 324 65.53 -13.12 0.39
C GLY A 324 64.63 -11.94 0.08
N GLU A 325 63.90 -11.51 1.10
CA GLU A 325 62.86 -10.50 0.95
C GLU A 325 62.98 -9.42 2.03
N ALA A 326 62.62 -8.19 1.68
CA ALA A 326 62.20 -7.18 2.62
C ALA A 326 60.71 -7.37 2.89
N VAL A 327 60.37 -7.75 4.12
CA VAL A 327 58.99 -7.84 4.60
C VAL A 327 58.58 -6.44 5.07
N CYS A 328 57.78 -5.77 4.26
CA CYS A 328 57.25 -4.44 4.53
C CYS A 328 55.92 -4.55 5.25
N GLU A 329 55.87 -4.12 6.52
CA GLU A 329 54.63 -3.91 7.25
C GLU A 329 54.12 -2.51 6.95
N LEU A 330 52.88 -2.45 6.45
CA LEU A 330 52.24 -1.24 5.96
C LEU A 330 50.82 -1.14 6.53
N GLU A 331 50.24 0.05 6.44
CA GLU A 331 48.79 0.20 6.45
C GLU A 331 48.33 0.59 5.05
N GLU A 332 47.29 -0.07 4.54
CA GLU A 332 46.67 0.22 3.25
C GLU A 332 45.40 1.05 3.48
N ARG A 333 45.27 2.12 2.69
CA ARG A 333 44.11 3.00 2.69
C ARG A 333 42.94 2.26 2.08
N GLN A 334 41.90 2.04 2.87
CA GLN A 334 40.64 1.48 2.45
C GLN A 334 39.56 2.54 2.63
N ILE A 335 38.77 2.74 1.58
CA ILE A 335 37.56 3.57 1.66
C ILE A 335 36.43 2.61 1.99
N GLN A 336 35.88 2.74 3.20
CA GLN A 336 34.69 2.01 3.61
C GLN A 336 33.47 2.90 3.39
N GLU A 337 32.57 2.45 2.52
CA GLU A 337 31.30 3.11 2.31
C GLU A 337 30.31 2.62 3.37
N ASN A 338 29.78 3.56 4.15
CA ASN A 338 28.70 3.30 5.09
C ASN A 338 27.44 3.96 4.54
N GLU A 339 26.39 3.17 4.41
CA GLU A 339 25.09 3.65 3.94
C GLU A 339 24.12 3.72 5.10
N LEU A 340 23.32 4.79 5.14
CA LEU A 340 22.19 4.94 6.04
C LEU A 340 20.92 5.17 5.22
N CYS A 341 19.87 4.42 5.53
CA CYS A 341 18.57 4.49 4.88
C CYS A 341 17.47 4.63 5.93
N GLY A 342 16.67 5.70 5.87
CA GLY A 342 15.63 5.98 6.86
C GLY A 342 14.61 6.98 6.39
#